data_AF-A0A060WN02-F1
#
_entry.id   AF-A0A060WN02-F1
#
_cell.length_a   1.000
_cell.length_b   1.000
_cell.length_c   1.000
_cell.angle_alpha   90.00
_cell.angle_beta   90.00
_cell.angle_gamma   90.00
#
_symmetry.space_group_name_H-M   'P 1'
#
loop_
_entity.id
_entity.type
_entity.pdbx_description
1 polymer ?
#
loop_
_entity_poly.entity_id
_entity_poly.type
_entity_poly.pdbx_seq_one_letter_code
_entity_poly.pdbx_strand_id
1 'polypeptide(L)'
;MILTLLPLNFNQLIKLGSCTCMYFPFHYTGKQVIHPNQVQAVQEEFSPSQERVQWATELIAAFDEYQKLGKGAFNFRGSMIDMPSVKQAQNIVTLAAAVTGK
;
A
#
# COMPACT_ATOMS: atom_id res chain seq x y z
N MET A 1 -3.75 -2.08 12.41
CA MET A 1 -4.43 -3.14 11.63
C MET A 1 -5.91 -3.00 11.89
N ILE A 2 -6.60 -2.22 11.07
CA ILE A 2 -8.06 -2.13 11.13
C ILE A 2 -8.54 -3.11 10.06
N LEU A 3 -9.28 -4.13 10.46
CA LEU A 3 -9.89 -5.13 9.56
C LEU A 3 -11.36 -4.76 9.43
N THR A 4 -11.85 -4.62 8.20
CA THR A 4 -13.26 -4.29 7.94
C THR A 4 -14.17 -5.50 8.21
N LEU A 5 -15.29 -5.28 8.90
CA LEU A 5 -16.41 -6.23 9.02
C LEU A 5 -17.20 -6.30 7.70
N LEU A 6 -17.50 -7.52 7.22
CA LEU A 6 -18.09 -7.76 5.90
C LEU A 6 -19.63 -7.62 5.85
N PRO A 7 -20.18 -7.24 4.68
CA PRO A 7 -21.54 -7.63 4.30
C PRO A 7 -21.60 -9.11 3.91
N LEU A 8 -22.54 -9.86 4.52
CA LEU A 8 -22.74 -11.33 4.50
C LEU A 8 -23.06 -11.99 3.13
N ASN A 9 -22.95 -11.28 2.00
CA ASN A 9 -23.58 -11.73 0.74
C ASN A 9 -22.54 -12.24 -0.31
N PHE A 10 -22.56 -13.55 -0.58
CA PHE A 10 -21.59 -14.27 -1.42
C PHE A 10 -21.69 -13.94 -2.92
N ASN A 11 -22.87 -13.54 -3.40
CA ASN A 11 -23.14 -13.34 -4.83
C ASN A 11 -22.75 -11.93 -5.35
N GLN A 12 -21.88 -11.21 -4.63
CA GLN A 12 -21.51 -9.82 -4.92
C GLN A 12 -20.02 -9.69 -5.28
N LEU A 13 -19.50 -10.57 -6.14
CA LEU A 13 -18.12 -10.48 -6.67
C LEU A 13 -17.87 -9.17 -7.41
N ILE A 14 -18.85 -8.66 -8.18
CA ILE A 14 -18.72 -7.41 -8.96
C ILE A 14 -18.72 -6.17 -8.05
N LYS A 15 -19.42 -6.18 -6.91
CA LYS A 15 -19.41 -5.05 -5.95
C LYS A 15 -18.16 -5.04 -5.05
N LEU A 16 -17.38 -6.12 -5.00
CA LEU A 16 -16.18 -6.17 -4.17
C LEU A 16 -15.13 -5.16 -4.66
N GLY A 17 -14.94 -4.98 -5.97
CA GLY A 17 -14.02 -3.97 -6.51
C GLY A 17 -14.43 -2.54 -6.12
N SER A 18 -15.68 -2.16 -6.36
CA SER A 18 -16.17 -0.80 -6.06
C SER A 18 -16.20 -0.48 -4.57
N CYS A 19 -16.52 -1.46 -3.70
CA CYS A 19 -16.48 -1.25 -2.27
C CYS A 19 -15.04 -1.13 -1.75
N THR A 20 -14.07 -1.81 -2.36
CA THR A 20 -12.70 -1.86 -1.81
C THR A 20 -11.93 -0.55 -2.07
N CYS A 21 -12.19 0.12 -3.19
CA CYS A 21 -11.71 1.47 -3.50
C CYS A 21 -12.11 2.51 -2.42
N MET A 22 -13.29 2.40 -1.80
CA MET A 22 -13.69 3.30 -0.70
C MET A 22 -12.82 3.18 0.55
N TYR A 23 -12.06 2.10 0.72
CA TYR A 23 -11.20 1.88 1.88
C TYR A 23 -9.78 2.41 1.69
N PHE A 24 -9.40 2.76 0.45
CA PHE A 24 -8.13 3.40 0.14
C PHE A 24 -7.84 4.68 0.94
N PRO A 25 -8.79 5.63 1.10
CA PRO A 25 -8.57 6.83 1.92
C PRO A 25 -8.39 6.55 3.42
N PHE A 26 -8.75 5.36 3.89
CA PHE A 26 -8.69 5.00 5.31
C PHE A 26 -7.52 4.06 5.66
N HIS A 27 -6.61 3.79 4.72
CA HIS A 27 -5.37 3.01 4.95
C HIS A 27 -5.61 1.60 5.51
N TYR A 28 -6.65 0.91 5.02
CA TYR A 28 -6.88 -0.49 5.38
C TYR A 28 -5.82 -1.41 4.75
N THR A 29 -5.32 -2.36 5.52
CA THR A 29 -4.24 -3.28 5.10
C THR A 29 -4.77 -4.60 4.52
N GLY A 30 -6.08 -4.84 4.59
CA GLY A 30 -6.69 -6.05 4.08
C GLY A 30 -8.18 -6.16 4.40
N LYS A 31 -8.79 -7.22 3.88
CA LYS A 31 -10.20 -7.54 4.05
C LYS A 31 -10.34 -9.01 4.45
N GLN A 32 -11.23 -9.31 5.40
CA GLN A 32 -11.55 -10.69 5.74
C GLN A 32 -12.27 -11.36 4.57
N VAL A 33 -12.05 -12.64 4.33
CA VAL A 33 -12.71 -13.39 3.26
C VAL A 33 -13.27 -14.68 3.85
N ILE A 34 -14.48 -15.05 3.41
CA ILE A 34 -15.18 -16.25 3.88
C ILE A 34 -15.34 -17.30 2.79
N HIS A 35 -14.95 -16.98 1.54
CA HIS A 35 -15.05 -17.87 0.39
C HIS A 35 -13.78 -17.82 -0.48
N PRO A 36 -13.29 -18.97 -1.00
CA PRO A 36 -12.08 -19.03 -1.82
C PRO A 36 -12.09 -18.09 -3.04
N ASN A 37 -13.23 -17.99 -3.74
CA ASN A 37 -13.37 -17.12 -4.92
C ASN A 37 -13.18 -15.62 -4.64
N GLN A 38 -13.19 -15.18 -3.37
CA GLN A 38 -12.95 -13.79 -3.00
C GLN A 38 -11.46 -13.50 -2.76
N VAL A 39 -10.65 -14.54 -2.56
CA VAL A 39 -9.23 -14.42 -2.19
C VAL A 39 -8.45 -13.68 -3.27
N GLN A 40 -8.60 -14.11 -4.53
CA GLN A 40 -7.85 -13.52 -5.65
C GLN A 40 -8.20 -12.04 -5.85
N ALA A 41 -9.49 -11.70 -5.93
CA ALA A 41 -9.93 -10.32 -6.12
C ALA A 41 -9.50 -9.39 -4.99
N VAL A 42 -9.49 -9.87 -3.74
CA VAL A 42 -9.00 -9.09 -2.60
C VAL A 42 -7.47 -8.95 -2.65
N GLN A 43 -6.73 -10.01 -2.98
CA GLN A 43 -5.28 -9.94 -3.08
C GLN A 43 -4.82 -8.97 -4.17
N GLU A 44 -5.46 -8.99 -5.34
CA GLU A 44 -5.14 -8.07 -6.45
C GLU A 44 -5.35 -6.60 -6.04
N GLU A 45 -6.44 -6.29 -5.34
CA GLU A 45 -6.79 -4.92 -4.94
C GLU A 45 -5.94 -4.37 -3.79
N PHE A 46 -5.55 -5.22 -2.83
CA PHE A 46 -4.68 -4.82 -1.70
C PHE A 46 -3.19 -4.92 -2.00
N SER A 47 -2.81 -5.49 -3.15
CA SER A 47 -1.42 -5.51 -3.59
C SER A 47 -0.99 -4.12 -4.06
N PRO A 48 0.19 -3.63 -3.64
CA PRO A 48 0.69 -2.34 -4.10
C PRO A 48 0.95 -2.38 -5.61
N SER A 49 0.49 -1.35 -6.32
CA SER A 49 0.77 -1.21 -7.76
C SER A 49 2.27 -1.03 -8.02
N GLN A 50 2.76 -1.52 -9.16
CA GLN A 50 4.18 -1.41 -9.53
C GLN A 50 4.67 0.04 -9.52
N GLU A 51 3.86 0.98 -10.00
CA GLU A 51 4.18 2.42 -10.00
C GLU A 51 4.41 2.96 -8.59
N ARG A 52 3.60 2.52 -7.62
CA ARG A 52 3.75 2.94 -6.22
C ARG A 52 5.01 2.36 -5.61
N VAL A 53 5.34 1.11 -5.94
CA VAL A 53 6.59 0.47 -5.49
C VAL A 53 7.80 1.22 -6.04
N GLN A 54 7.79 1.56 -7.34
CA GLN A 54 8.87 2.35 -7.96
C GLN A 54 9.03 3.71 -7.29
N TRP A 55 7.93 4.44 -7.08
CA TRP A 55 7.95 5.71 -6.35
C TRP A 55 8.54 5.58 -4.94
N ALA A 56 8.17 4.53 -4.21
CA ALA A 56 8.69 4.27 -2.87
C ALA A 56 10.19 3.94 -2.88
N THR A 57 10.65 3.16 -3.86
CA THR A 57 12.08 2.84 -4.04
C THR A 57 12.90 4.09 -4.38
N GLU A 58 12.42 4.92 -5.31
CA GLU A 58 13.09 6.19 -5.66
C GLU A 58 13.17 7.14 -4.46
N LEU A 59 12.10 7.24 -3.67
CA LEU A 59 12.06 8.10 -2.49
C LEU A 59 13.07 7.65 -1.43
N ILE A 60 13.22 6.34 -1.22
CA ILE A 60 14.22 5.78 -0.28
C ILE A 60 15.64 6.04 -0.78
N ALA A 61 15.90 5.86 -2.08
CA ALA A 61 17.21 6.13 -2.67
C ALA A 61 17.59 7.61 -2.52
N ALA A 62 16.65 8.52 -2.84
CA ALA A 62 16.86 9.95 -2.63
C ALA A 62 17.12 10.26 -1.15
N PHE A 63 16.35 9.68 -0.23
CA PHE A 63 16.54 9.89 1.20
C PHE A 63 17.94 9.46 1.67
N ASP A 64 18.49 8.35 1.19
CA ASP A 64 19.86 7.91 1.55
C ASP A 64 20.93 8.92 1.13
N GLU A 65 20.77 9.55 -0.04
CA GLU A 65 21.66 10.64 -0.48
C GLU A 65 21.55 11.88 0.40
N TYR A 66 20.33 12.30 0.75
CA TYR A 66 20.10 13.47 1.61
C TYR A 66 20.51 13.24 3.07
N GLN A 67 20.39 12.00 3.56
CA GLN A 67 20.82 11.62 4.90
C GLN A 67 22.34 11.78 5.04
N LYS A 68 23.12 11.43 4.02
CA LYS A 68 24.58 11.65 3.98
C LYS A 68 24.95 13.13 4.02
N LEU A 69 24.09 14.01 3.50
CA LEU A 69 24.24 15.46 3.55
C LEU A 69 23.77 16.07 4.88
N GLY A 70 23.25 15.26 5.82
CA GLY A 70 22.80 15.71 7.14
C GLY A 70 21.50 16.52 7.11
N LYS A 71 20.71 16.45 6.03
CA LYS A 71 19.43 17.16 5.92
C LYS A 71 18.27 16.22 6.19
N GLY A 72 17.49 16.50 7.25
CA GLY A 72 16.36 15.68 7.68
C GLY A 72 15.05 15.87 6.91
N ALA A 73 14.95 16.94 6.10
CA ALA A 73 13.82 17.21 5.23
C ALA A 73 14.33 17.63 3.86
N PHE A 74 13.72 17.09 2.80
CA PHE A 74 14.11 17.39 1.42
C PHE A 74 12.88 17.46 0.52
N ASN A 75 13.01 18.18 -0.59
CA ASN A 75 11.96 18.25 -1.59
C ASN A 75 12.14 17.11 -2.60
N PHE A 76 11.11 16.28 -2.74
CA PHE A 76 11.03 15.23 -3.75
C PHE A 76 9.80 15.45 -4.61
N ARG A 77 9.98 15.57 -5.93
CA ARG A 77 8.90 15.82 -6.91
C ARG A 77 7.98 17.00 -6.53
N GLY A 78 8.56 18.07 -5.98
CA GLY A 78 7.81 19.26 -5.54
C GLY A 78 7.06 19.12 -4.22
N SER A 79 7.14 17.97 -3.54
CA SER A 79 6.59 17.75 -2.20
C SER A 79 7.69 17.69 -1.15
N MET A 80 7.45 18.29 0.01
CA MET A 80 8.35 18.18 1.15
C MET A 80 8.20 16.78 1.77
N ILE A 81 9.31 16.07 1.88
CA ILE A 81 9.35 14.72 2.45
C ILE A 81 9.92 14.80 3.86
N ASP A 82 9.12 14.32 4.80
CA ASP A 82 9.51 14.14 6.19
C ASP A 82 9.85 12.67 6.49
N MET A 83 10.50 12.43 7.63
CA MET A 83 10.77 11.09 8.16
C MET A 83 9.56 10.12 8.17
N PRO A 84 8.33 10.51 8.58
CA PRO A 84 7.16 9.64 8.48
C PRO A 84 6.80 9.22 7.04
N SER A 85 7.05 10.06 6.05
CA SER A 85 6.80 9.73 4.63
C SER A 85 7.78 8.67 4.14
N VAL A 86 9.04 8.75 4.57
CA VAL A 86 10.06 7.72 4.30
C VAL A 86 9.67 6.38 4.92
N LYS A 87 9.21 6.37 6.18
CA LYS A 87 8.72 5.15 6.84
C LYS A 87 7.55 4.52 6.10
N GLN A 88 6.64 5.33 5.54
CA GLN A 88 5.54 4.82 4.72
C GLN A 88 6.05 4.17 3.43
N ALA A 89 7.01 4.80 2.74
CA ALA A 89 7.64 4.22 1.55
C ALA A 89 8.34 2.89 1.86
N GLN A 90 9.05 2.80 2.99
CA GLN A 90 9.66 1.54 3.46
C GLN A 90 8.62 0.45 3.66
N ASN A 91 7.50 0.75 4.31
CA ASN A 91 6.40 -0.20 4.50
C ASN A 91 5.85 -0.72 3.17
N ILE A 92 5.68 0.15 2.16
CA ILE A 92 5.21 -0.24 0.82
C ILE A 92 6.17 -1.24 0.17
N VAL A 93 7.48 -0.97 0.22
CA VAL A 93 8.51 -1.85 -0.35
C VAL A 93 8.58 -3.18 0.38
N THR A 94 8.49 -3.18 1.71
CA THR A 94 8.42 -4.42 2.52
C THR A 94 7.19 -5.24 2.18
N LEU A 95 6.02 -4.62 2.02
CA LEU A 95 4.79 -5.30 1.60
C LEU A 95 4.93 -5.89 0.20
N ALA A 96 5.49 -5.15 -0.75
CA ALA A 96 5.73 -5.65 -2.10
C ALA A 96 6.67 -6.86 -2.11
N ALA A 97 7.76 -6.81 -1.35
CA ALA A 97 8.70 -7.93 -1.21
C ALA A 97 8.03 -9.19 -0.62
N ALA A 98 7.12 -9.01 0.35
CA ALA A 98 6.39 -10.12 0.96
C ALA A 98 5.38 -10.78 0.00
N VAL A 99 4.85 -10.04 -0.98
CA VAL A 99 3.94 -10.58 -2.00
C VAL A 99 4.73 -11.34 -3.07
N THR A 100 5.86 -10.80 -3.54
CA THR A 100 6.70 -11.44 -4.58
C THR A 100 7.41 -12.71 -4.09
N GLY A 101 7.62 -12.87 -2.79
CA GLY A 101 8.27 -14.05 -2.20
C GLY A 101 7.38 -15.30 -2.03
N LYS A 102 6.15 -15.29 -2.55
CA LYS A 102 5.23 -16.44 -2.60
C LYS A 102 5.16 -17.03 -3.99
#